data_AF-A0A0Q5ZQH7-F1
#
_entry.id   AF-A0A0Q5ZQH7-F1
#
_cell.length_a   1.000
_cell.length_b   1.000
_cell.length_c   1.000
_cell.angle_alpha   90.00
_cell.angle_beta   90.00
_cell.angle_gamma   90.00
#
_symmetry.space_group_name_H-M   'P 1'
#
loop_
_entity.id
_entity.type
_entity.pdbx_description
1 polymer ?
#
loop_
_entity_poly.entity_id
_entity_poly.type
_entity_poly.pdbx_seq_one_letter_code
_entity_poly.pdbx_strand_id
1 'polypeptide(L)'
;MSLGGIALGYGAALSQAEPAHRHTAQPPDSGFDALMARSMERMHADMAVPPSGDPDRDFAAMMIPHHQGAIDMAKAQLIHGRDPVLLRLAQGIIVEQGQEIEVMRRALADRVPAAGTLPSAPVPHPHHHGAAPMPAQGTIR
;
A
#
# COMPACT_ATOMS: atom_id res chain seq x y z
N MET A 1 37.74 48.48 61.74
CA MET A 1 36.58 49.23 62.29
C MET A 1 35.47 49.17 61.25
N SER A 2 34.26 48.74 61.65
CA SER A 2 32.93 49.13 61.09
C SER A 2 32.64 48.93 59.59
N LEU A 3 31.53 48.37 59.09
CA LEU A 3 30.17 47.98 59.52
C LEU A 3 29.72 46.85 58.54
N GLY A 4 28.91 45.85 58.92
CA GLY A 4 27.49 45.96 59.25
C GLY A 4 26.62 45.78 57.99
N GLY A 5 25.96 44.62 57.86
CA GLY A 5 25.26 44.18 56.64
C GLY A 5 23.83 44.71 56.47
N ILE A 6 23.08 44.09 55.54
CA ILE A 6 21.63 43.81 55.56
C ILE A 6 21.33 42.88 54.36
N ALA A 7 20.60 41.80 54.63
CA ALA A 7 20.03 40.88 53.65
C ALA A 7 18.68 41.43 53.12
N LEU A 8 18.32 41.10 51.88
CA LEU A 8 16.92 40.95 51.42
C LEU A 8 16.94 40.17 50.10
N GLY A 9 16.44 38.94 50.14
CA GLY A 9 16.29 38.08 48.96
C GLY A 9 15.04 38.40 48.15
N TYR A 10 15.02 37.96 46.89
CA TYR A 10 13.78 37.64 46.18
C TYR A 10 14.05 36.57 45.10
N GLY A 11 13.34 35.45 45.23
CA GLY A 11 12.83 34.65 44.12
C GLY A 11 13.83 33.91 43.23
N ALA A 12 14.15 32.67 43.61
CA ALA A 12 14.50 31.63 42.65
C ALA A 12 13.29 31.34 41.73
N ALA A 13 13.48 31.40 40.43
CA ALA A 13 12.62 30.74 39.45
C ALA A 13 13.52 29.94 38.50
N LEU A 14 14.06 28.83 38.99
CA LEU A 14 14.53 27.77 38.12
C LEU A 14 13.28 27.14 37.50
N SER A 15 13.04 27.44 36.23
CA SER A 15 12.10 26.69 35.41
C SER A 15 12.64 25.27 35.29
N GLN A 16 12.15 24.38 36.14
CA GLN A 16 12.34 22.94 36.00
C GLN A 16 11.56 22.52 34.74
N ALA A 17 12.28 22.32 33.65
CA ALA A 17 11.74 21.62 32.49
C ALA A 17 11.57 20.15 32.89
N GLU A 18 10.34 19.77 33.21
CA GLU A 18 9.92 18.38 33.38
C GLU A 18 10.24 17.58 32.11
N PRO A 19 10.88 16.40 32.18
CA PRO A 19 11.03 15.54 31.02
C PRO A 19 9.68 14.89 30.74
N ALA A 20 8.91 15.51 29.85
CA ALA A 20 7.75 14.89 29.25
C ALA A 20 8.17 13.56 28.59
N HIS A 21 7.45 12.50 28.96
CA HIS A 21 7.55 11.13 28.46
C HIS A 21 8.34 10.95 27.16
N ARG A 22 9.41 10.15 27.21
CA ARG A 22 10.00 9.50 26.04
C ARG A 22 8.90 8.68 25.34
N HIS A 23 8.19 9.30 24.41
CA HIS A 23 7.76 8.59 23.22
C HIS A 23 9.05 8.22 22.52
N THR A 24 9.35 6.93 22.43
CA THR A 24 10.34 6.44 21.48
C THR A 24 9.92 6.99 20.12
N ALA A 25 10.60 8.03 19.65
CA ALA A 25 10.37 8.58 18.33
C ALA A 25 10.56 7.42 17.35
N GLN A 26 9.46 6.98 16.76
CA GLN A 26 9.49 6.06 15.64
C GLN A 26 10.52 6.61 14.65
N PRO A 27 11.47 5.80 14.15
CA PRO A 27 12.46 6.28 13.20
C PRO A 27 11.71 6.98 12.05
N PRO A 28 12.29 8.06 11.47
CA PRO A 28 11.61 8.94 10.50
C PRO A 28 10.97 8.18 9.33
N ASP A 29 11.41 6.94 9.08
CA ASP A 29 10.96 6.09 7.96
C ASP A 29 9.85 5.09 8.32
N SER A 30 9.24 5.19 9.51
CA SER A 30 8.27 4.21 10.02
C SER A 30 6.84 4.71 10.23
N GLY A 31 6.50 5.92 9.76
CA GLY A 31 5.12 6.42 9.73
C GLY A 31 4.33 5.87 8.52
N PHE A 32 3.00 5.79 8.65
CA PHE A 32 2.11 5.27 7.59
C PHE A 32 2.39 5.89 6.21
N ASP A 33 2.46 7.22 6.12
CA ASP A 33 2.70 7.93 4.86
C ASP A 33 4.06 7.58 4.24
N ALA A 34 5.10 7.47 5.07
CA ALA A 34 6.42 7.03 4.63
C ALA A 34 6.39 5.57 4.14
N LEU A 35 5.58 4.71 4.77
CA LEU A 35 5.39 3.33 4.32
C LEU A 35 4.67 3.26 2.97
N MET A 36 3.64 4.08 2.78
CA MET A 36 2.89 4.13 1.54
C MET A 36 3.78 4.65 0.40
N ALA A 37 4.47 5.76 0.63
CA ALA A 37 5.35 6.40 -0.36
C ALA A 37 6.42 5.44 -0.89
N ARG A 38 7.17 4.79 0.01
CA ARG A 38 8.22 3.84 -0.42
C ARG A 38 7.65 2.60 -1.12
N SER A 39 6.45 2.15 -0.74
CA SER A 39 5.84 0.96 -1.33
C SER A 39 5.46 1.25 -2.77
N MET A 40 4.86 2.43 -3.02
CA MET A 40 4.58 2.92 -4.36
C MET A 40 5.86 3.20 -5.16
N GLU A 41 6.88 3.79 -4.55
CA GLU A 41 8.16 4.05 -5.21
C GLU A 41 8.83 2.76 -5.70
N ARG A 42 8.97 1.76 -4.81
CA ARG A 42 9.52 0.45 -5.20
C ARG A 42 8.67 -0.23 -6.26
N MET A 43 7.34 -0.21 -6.11
CA MET A 43 6.42 -0.77 -7.09
C MET A 43 6.64 -0.16 -8.48
N HIS A 44 6.72 1.17 -8.58
CA HIS A 44 6.97 1.85 -9.86
C HIS A 44 8.36 1.53 -10.43
N ALA A 45 9.38 1.49 -9.59
CA ALA A 45 10.74 1.16 -10.02
C ALA A 45 10.82 -0.28 -10.56
N ASP A 46 10.23 -1.24 -9.85
CA ASP A 46 10.31 -2.66 -10.20
C ASP A 46 9.39 -3.03 -11.38
N MET A 47 8.31 -2.27 -11.61
CA MET A 47 7.46 -2.42 -12.79
C MET A 47 8.12 -1.92 -14.08
N ALA A 48 9.25 -1.21 -14.01
CA ALA A 48 9.98 -0.72 -15.18
C ALA A 48 10.76 -1.84 -15.89
N VAL A 49 10.04 -2.86 -16.37
CA VAL A 49 10.59 -4.02 -17.07
C VAL A 49 10.59 -3.75 -18.58
N PRO A 50 11.72 -3.94 -19.29
CA PRO A 50 11.75 -3.84 -20.74
C PRO A 50 10.81 -4.88 -21.38
N PRO A 51 10.00 -4.49 -22.39
CA PRO A 51 9.15 -5.43 -23.10
C PRO A 51 9.97 -6.57 -23.71
N SER A 52 9.54 -7.81 -23.49
CA SER A 52 10.16 -8.99 -24.08
C SER A 52 9.56 -9.35 -25.45
N GLY A 53 8.36 -8.82 -25.75
CA GLY A 53 7.60 -9.17 -26.95
C GLY A 53 6.68 -10.37 -26.78
N ASP A 54 6.69 -11.03 -25.61
CA ASP A 54 5.71 -12.03 -25.20
C ASP A 54 4.72 -11.35 -24.22
N PRO A 55 3.45 -11.14 -24.61
CA PRO A 55 2.45 -10.49 -23.76
C PRO A 55 2.22 -11.18 -22.41
N ASP A 56 2.27 -12.51 -22.38
CA ASP A 56 2.03 -13.25 -21.13
C ASP A 56 3.20 -13.07 -20.16
N ARG A 57 4.42 -13.10 -20.70
CA ARG A 57 5.64 -12.83 -19.92
C ARG A 57 5.64 -11.40 -19.41
N ASP A 58 5.32 -10.43 -20.27
CA ASP A 58 5.32 -9.01 -19.94
C ASP A 58 4.24 -8.70 -18.89
N PHE A 59 3.06 -9.32 -18.99
CA PHE A 59 2.01 -9.23 -17.97
C PHE A 59 2.49 -9.75 -16.62
N ALA A 60 3.01 -10.98 -16.56
CA ALA A 60 3.47 -11.57 -15.31
C ALA A 60 4.66 -10.79 -14.70
N ALA A 61 5.61 -10.36 -15.53
CA ALA A 61 6.78 -9.62 -15.08
C ALA A 61 6.41 -8.24 -14.50
N MET A 62 5.39 -7.57 -15.03
CA MET A 62 4.87 -6.32 -14.48
C MET A 62 3.97 -6.53 -13.25
N MET A 63 3.15 -7.58 -13.25
CA MET A 63 2.17 -7.80 -12.20
C MET A 63 2.76 -8.31 -10.89
N ILE A 64 3.87 -9.07 -10.94
CA ILE A 64 4.58 -9.48 -9.72
C ILE A 64 4.96 -8.28 -8.83
N PRO A 65 5.70 -7.26 -9.31
CA PRO A 65 6.03 -6.11 -8.49
C PRO A 65 4.82 -5.23 -8.15
N HIS A 66 3.81 -5.12 -9.02
CA HIS A 66 2.54 -4.45 -8.70
C HIS A 66 1.88 -5.06 -7.46
N HIS A 67 1.74 -6.39 -7.46
CA HIS A 67 1.12 -7.13 -6.36
C HIS A 67 1.98 -7.03 -5.09
N GLN A 68 3.30 -7.08 -5.22
CA GLN A 68 4.21 -6.91 -4.08
C GLN A 68 4.09 -5.52 -3.43
N GLY A 69 3.95 -4.46 -4.23
CA GLY A 69 3.69 -3.11 -3.74
C GLY A 69 2.38 -3.03 -2.94
N ALA A 70 1.32 -3.65 -3.46
CA ALA A 70 0.03 -3.70 -2.78
C ALA A 70 0.05 -4.53 -1.49
N ILE A 71 0.82 -5.62 -1.43
CA ILE A 71 1.09 -6.36 -0.18
C ILE A 71 1.80 -5.47 0.85
N ASP A 72 2.79 -4.67 0.42
CA ASP A 72 3.54 -3.79 1.32
C ASP A 72 2.66 -2.66 1.87
N MET A 73 1.76 -2.10 1.06
CA MET A 73 0.75 -1.13 1.52
C MET A 73 -0.26 -1.76 2.48
N ALA A 74 -0.72 -2.99 2.21
CA ALA A 74 -1.60 -3.71 3.11
C ALA A 74 -0.93 -3.97 4.47
N LYS A 75 0.37 -4.30 4.49
CA LYS A 75 1.13 -4.39 5.75
C LYS A 75 1.19 -3.05 6.48
N ALA A 76 1.34 -1.94 5.78
CA ALA A 76 1.27 -0.61 6.40
C ALA A 76 -0.08 -0.35 7.07
N GLN A 77 -1.17 -0.75 6.41
CA GLN A 77 -2.52 -0.70 6.98
C GLN A 77 -2.64 -1.57 8.23
N LEU A 78 -2.02 -2.75 8.28
CA LEU A 78 -2.04 -3.59 9.48
C LEU A 78 -1.26 -3.02 10.66
N ILE A 79 -0.22 -2.22 10.40
CA ILE A 79 0.61 -1.61 11.45
C ILE A 79 -0.08 -0.38 12.05
N HIS A 80 -0.70 0.46 11.21
CA HIS A 80 -1.17 1.78 11.62
C HIS A 80 -2.71 1.94 11.62
N GLY A 81 -3.41 1.05 10.92
CA GLY A 81 -4.86 1.09 10.76
C GLY A 81 -5.61 0.75 12.04
N ARG A 82 -6.86 1.22 12.10
CA ARG A 82 -7.74 1.07 13.28
C ARG A 82 -9.13 0.54 12.93
N ASP A 83 -9.55 0.70 11.68
CA ASP A 83 -10.84 0.21 11.21
C ASP A 83 -10.79 -1.32 11.01
N PRO A 84 -11.61 -2.11 11.73
CA PRO A 84 -11.58 -3.57 11.64
C PRO A 84 -11.99 -4.10 10.26
N VAL A 85 -12.79 -3.37 9.48
CA VAL A 85 -13.13 -3.73 8.10
C VAL A 85 -11.90 -3.59 7.22
N LEU A 86 -11.19 -2.46 7.31
CA LEU A 86 -9.99 -2.22 6.50
C LEU A 86 -8.82 -3.12 6.89
N LEU A 87 -8.70 -3.48 8.17
CA LEU A 87 -7.71 -4.46 8.62
C LEU A 87 -7.98 -5.86 8.04
N ARG A 88 -9.25 -6.29 7.99
CA ARG A 88 -9.62 -7.55 7.33
C ARG A 88 -9.36 -7.52 5.83
N LEU A 89 -9.66 -6.40 5.16
CA LEU A 89 -9.33 -6.22 3.75
C LEU A 89 -7.83 -6.35 3.51
N ALA A 90 -7.01 -5.69 4.33
CA ALA A 90 -5.55 -5.77 4.22
C ALA A 90 -5.02 -7.20 4.40
N GLN A 91 -5.59 -7.98 5.32
CA GLN A 91 -5.25 -9.40 5.46
C GLN A 91 -5.59 -10.20 4.20
N GLY A 92 -6.77 -9.98 3.61
CA GLY A 92 -7.19 -10.60 2.35
C GLY A 92 -6.20 -10.28 1.22
N ILE A 93 -5.86 -9.01 1.05
CA ILE A 93 -4.89 -8.53 0.04
C ILE A 93 -3.54 -9.26 0.18
N ILE A 94 -3.03 -9.45 1.41
CA ILE A 94 -1.75 -10.13 1.63
C ILE A 94 -1.81 -11.59 1.18
N VAL A 95 -2.90 -12.29 1.48
CA VAL A 95 -3.05 -13.71 1.16
C VAL A 95 -3.27 -13.91 -0.34
N GLU A 96 -4.26 -13.22 -0.91
CA GLU A 96 -4.70 -13.40 -2.30
C GLU A 96 -3.59 -13.00 -3.27
N GLN A 97 -3.03 -11.79 -3.11
CA GLN A 97 -1.98 -11.34 -4.02
C GLN A 97 -0.65 -12.08 -3.81
N GLY A 98 -0.41 -12.61 -2.60
CA GLY A 98 0.72 -13.51 -2.36
C GLY A 98 0.59 -14.81 -3.17
N GLN A 99 -0.61 -15.38 -3.26
CA GLN A 99 -0.87 -16.57 -4.07
C GLN A 99 -0.74 -16.27 -5.56
N GLU A 100 -1.26 -15.13 -6.02
CA GLU A 100 -1.15 -14.70 -7.42
C GLU A 100 0.30 -14.47 -7.87
N ILE A 101 1.14 -13.90 -6.99
CA ILE A 101 2.60 -13.80 -7.23
C ILE A 101 3.21 -15.19 -7.49
N GLU A 102 2.85 -16.19 -6.69
CA GLU A 102 3.38 -17.54 -6.87
C GLU A 102 2.90 -18.19 -8.16
N VAL A 103 1.65 -17.94 -8.57
CA VAL A 103 1.14 -18.38 -9.88
C VAL A 103 1.95 -17.75 -11.02
N MET A 104 2.17 -16.43 -10.98
CA MET A 104 2.93 -15.72 -12.02
C MET A 104 4.40 -16.14 -12.07
N ARG A 105 5.03 -16.35 -10.91
CA ARG A 105 6.42 -16.86 -10.83
C ARG A 105 6.56 -18.23 -11.48
N ARG A 106 5.60 -19.13 -11.24
CA ARG A 106 5.57 -20.45 -11.90
C ARG A 106 5.39 -20.30 -13.40
N ALA A 107 4.45 -19.46 -13.85
CA ALA A 107 4.25 -19.20 -15.27
C ALA A 107 5.52 -18.70 -15.96
N LEU A 108 6.34 -17.87 -15.31
CA LEU A 108 7.62 -17.41 -15.84
C LEU A 108 8.72 -18.50 -15.83
N ALA A 109 8.73 -19.36 -14.82
CA ALA A 109 9.70 -20.47 -14.71
C ALA A 109 9.42 -21.59 -15.72
N ASP A 110 8.15 -21.90 -15.97
CA ASP A 110 7.72 -22.95 -16.90
C ASP A 110 7.93 -22.55 -18.38
N ARG A 111 8.16 -21.25 -18.66
CA ARG A 111 8.27 -20.67 -20.02
C ARG A 111 9.71 -20.47 -20.52
N VAL A 112 10.70 -21.17 -19.97
CA VAL A 112 12.06 -21.24 -20.55
C VAL A 112 11.97 -21.71 -22.03
N PRO A 113 12.62 -21.06 -23.01
CA PRO A 113 11.96 -20.61 -24.24
C PRO A 113 11.72 -21.73 -25.26
N ALA A 114 10.47 -21.91 -25.67
CA ALA A 114 10.17 -22.36 -27.02
C ALA A 114 10.23 -21.14 -27.94
N ALA A 115 11.22 -21.12 -28.82
CA ALA A 115 11.27 -20.14 -29.89
C ALA A 115 9.99 -20.25 -30.74
N GLY A 116 9.19 -19.19 -30.72
CA GLY A 116 8.19 -18.92 -31.75
C GLY A 116 6.86 -19.67 -31.63
N THR A 117 5.83 -19.00 -32.14
CA THR A 117 4.46 -19.45 -32.40
C THR A 117 3.43 -19.06 -31.34
N LEU A 118 2.93 -17.82 -31.43
CA LEU A 118 1.55 -17.53 -31.04
C LEU A 118 0.60 -18.08 -32.12
N PRO A 119 -0.58 -18.58 -31.72
CA PRO A 119 -1.79 -18.04 -32.31
C PRO A 119 -2.67 -17.40 -31.23
N SER A 120 -2.85 -16.08 -31.28
CA SER A 120 -3.88 -15.39 -30.52
C SER A 120 -5.25 -15.73 -31.10
N ALA A 121 -6.01 -16.59 -30.42
CA ALA A 121 -7.44 -16.70 -30.66
C ALA A 121 -8.16 -15.55 -29.93
N PRO A 122 -9.19 -14.93 -30.53
CA PRO A 122 -9.96 -13.89 -29.86
C PRO A 122 -10.83 -14.52 -28.77
N VAL A 123 -10.69 -14.06 -27.53
CA VAL A 123 -11.65 -14.35 -26.46
C VAL A 123 -12.89 -13.47 -26.69
N PRO A 124 -14.08 -14.03 -26.96
CA PRO A 124 -15.29 -13.23 -27.06
C PRO A 124 -15.65 -12.71 -25.67
N HIS A 125 -15.56 -11.39 -25.49
CA HIS A 125 -16.09 -10.71 -24.31
C HIS A 125 -17.59 -10.52 -24.51
N PRO A 126 -18.47 -11.06 -23.65
CA PRO A 126 -19.89 -10.79 -23.74
C PRO A 126 -20.17 -9.31 -23.39
N HIS A 127 -20.72 -8.57 -24.35
CA HIS A 127 -21.28 -7.23 -24.11
C HIS A 127 -22.57 -7.37 -23.30
N HIS A 128 -22.56 -6.95 -22.04
CA HIS A 128 -23.78 -6.76 -21.26
C HIS A 128 -24.53 -5.50 -21.75
N HIS A 129 -25.42 -5.67 -22.73
CA HIS A 129 -26.49 -4.71 -22.99
C HIS A 129 -27.72 -5.11 -22.17
N GLY A 130 -28.14 -4.28 -21.21
CA GLY A 130 -29.32 -4.58 -20.42
C GLY A 130 -29.68 -3.54 -19.36
N ALA A 131 -30.10 -2.35 -19.79
CA ALA A 131 -31.02 -1.54 -19.00
C ALA A 131 -32.06 -0.92 -19.95
N ALA A 132 -33.20 -1.60 -20.11
CA ALA A 132 -34.39 -1.01 -20.70
C ALA A 132 -35.14 -0.18 -19.62
N PRO A 133 -35.76 0.95 -19.97
CA PRO A 133 -36.48 1.78 -19.01
C PRO A 133 -37.84 1.18 -18.62
N MET A 134 -38.19 1.35 -17.34
CA MET A 134 -39.47 0.97 -16.73
C MET A 134 -40.66 1.69 -17.41
N PRO A 135 -41.79 1.02 -17.70
CA PRO A 135 -43.02 1.71 -18.07
C PRO A 135 -43.72 2.30 -16.83
N ALA A 136 -44.13 3.56 -16.94
CA ALA A 136 -45.05 4.20 -16.01
C ALA A 136 -46.43 3.52 -16.09
N GLN A 137 -46.97 3.09 -14.95
CA GLN A 137 -48.34 2.58 -14.87
C GLN A 137 -49.33 3.76 -14.90
N GLY A 138 -50.08 3.85 -15.99
CA GLY A 138 -51.26 4.69 -16.12
C GLY A 138 -52.53 3.93 -15.72
N THR A 139 -53.23 4.51 -14.74
CA THR A 139 -54.69 4.57 -14.52
C THR A 139 -55.60 3.45 -15.03
N ILE A 140 -56.33 2.80 -14.11
CA ILE A 140 -57.66 2.25 -14.38
C ILE A 140 -58.62 2.63 -13.22
N ARG A 141 -59.55 3.52 -13.56
CA ARG A 141 -60.90 3.83 -13.01
C ARG A 141 -61.05 4.33 -11.57
#